data_AF-A0A7Y5SIV8-F1
#
_entry.id   AF-A0A7Y5SIV8-F1
#
_cell.length_a   1.000
_cell.length_b   1.000
_cell.length_c   1.000
_cell.angle_alpha   90.00
_cell.angle_beta   90.00
_cell.angle_gamma   90.00
#
_symmetry.space_group_name_H-M   'P 1'
#
loop_
_entity.id
_entity.type
_entity.pdbx_description
1 polymer ?
#
loop_
_entity_poly.entity_id
_entity_poly.type
_entity_poly.pdbx_seq_one_letter_code
_entity_poly.pdbx_strand_id
1 'polypeptide(L)'
;MAFEIPYQRQFPAGSDRTCGAAALAMVYASLGLEISQERIWEEIRPRACSVAWSARSSLLARHALGRGLSAAVIQASQPWPALQSCWASGIRVILNHRLRPDSPLGHFSVLAGLASDAALLHDPQLGPSRRLTRDELLRLWLPTASDSEIAGQVLVAIALCGDAPQRCAACHAGVPAMIECPGCSSAFPPRPFAALGCVAADCGARLWKYLFCPYCDVPLREIE
;
A
#
# COMPACT_ATOMS: atom_id res chain seq x y z
N MET A 1 -12.36 6.05 -14.39
CA MET A 1 -11.15 6.01 -15.25
C MET A 1 -10.58 4.61 -15.17
N ALA A 2 -10.29 3.99 -16.31
CA ALA A 2 -9.54 2.75 -16.36
C ALA A 2 -8.08 3.09 -16.66
N PHE A 3 -7.16 2.55 -15.88
CA PHE A 3 -5.73 2.65 -16.11
C PHE A 3 -5.16 1.24 -16.20
N GLU A 4 -4.12 1.07 -17.01
CA GLU A 4 -3.43 -0.20 -17.15
C GLU A 4 -2.21 -0.23 -16.23
N ILE A 5 -2.03 -1.35 -15.53
CA ILE A 5 -0.80 -1.62 -14.78
C ILE A 5 -0.11 -2.77 -15.51
N PRO A 6 1.11 -2.58 -16.07
CA PRO A 6 1.80 -3.66 -16.72
C PRO A 6 2.20 -4.71 -15.70
N TYR A 7 1.99 -5.99 -16.04
CA TYR A 7 2.42 -7.09 -15.20
C TYR A 7 3.93 -7.30 -15.27
N GLN A 8 4.54 -7.58 -14.11
CA GLN A 8 5.89 -8.09 -14.03
C GLN A 8 5.96 -9.23 -13.00
N ARG A 9 6.61 -10.33 -13.41
CA ARG A 9 6.96 -11.42 -12.50
C ARG A 9 8.11 -10.98 -11.60
N GLN A 10 8.12 -11.41 -10.34
CA GLN A 10 9.26 -11.17 -9.47
C GLN A 10 10.51 -11.90 -9.98
N PHE A 11 11.66 -11.23 -9.95
CA PHE A 11 12.94 -11.85 -10.31
C PHE A 11 13.46 -12.77 -9.18
N PRO A 12 14.19 -13.85 -9.50
CA PRO A 12 14.77 -14.75 -8.50
C PRO A 12 16.01 -14.11 -7.86
N ALA A 13 15.97 -13.86 -6.54
CA ALA A 13 17.09 -13.27 -5.78
C ALA A 13 17.63 -14.20 -4.66
N GLY A 14 17.56 -15.52 -4.85
CA GLY A 14 17.95 -16.51 -3.84
C GLY A 14 16.97 -16.67 -2.66
N SER A 15 16.06 -15.71 -2.49
CA SER A 15 14.86 -15.80 -1.65
C SER A 15 13.68 -15.30 -2.47
N ASP A 16 12.55 -16.01 -2.47
CA ASP A 16 11.32 -15.63 -3.20
C ASP A 16 10.61 -14.40 -2.57
N ARG A 17 11.38 -13.46 -1.99
CA ARG A 17 10.91 -12.31 -1.20
C ARG A 17 11.02 -10.98 -1.95
N THR A 18 11.21 -11.01 -3.26
CA THR A 18 11.29 -9.83 -4.14
C THR A 18 9.92 -9.28 -4.57
N CYS A 19 8.81 -9.85 -4.09
CA CYS A 19 7.45 -9.44 -4.45
C CYS A 19 7.17 -7.94 -4.24
N GLY A 20 7.76 -7.32 -3.19
CA GLY A 20 7.63 -5.88 -2.97
C GLY A 20 8.32 -5.02 -4.05
N ALA A 21 9.47 -5.47 -4.55
CA ALA A 21 10.18 -4.78 -5.63
C ALA A 21 9.45 -4.92 -6.97
N ALA A 22 8.94 -6.11 -7.27
CA ALA A 22 8.10 -6.35 -8.43
C ALA A 22 6.81 -5.53 -8.40
N ALA A 23 6.15 -5.46 -7.24
CA ALA A 23 4.95 -4.65 -7.05
C ALA A 23 5.21 -3.15 -7.31
N LEU A 24 6.31 -2.61 -6.78
CA LEU A 24 6.72 -1.23 -7.08
C LEU A 24 7.04 -1.02 -8.56
N ALA A 25 7.76 -1.94 -9.21
CA ALA A 25 8.08 -1.82 -10.63
C ALA A 25 6.82 -1.74 -11.51
N MET A 26 5.82 -2.59 -11.24
CA MET A 26 4.53 -2.54 -11.92
C MET A 26 3.80 -1.20 -11.69
N VAL A 27 3.76 -0.74 -10.43
CA VAL A 27 3.13 0.53 -10.08
C VAL A 27 3.84 1.71 -10.75
N TYR A 28 5.17 1.75 -10.73
CA TYR A 28 5.96 2.81 -11.32
C TYR A 28 5.81 2.87 -12.84
N ALA A 29 5.88 1.73 -13.53
CA ALA A 29 5.65 1.68 -14.97
C ALA A 29 4.24 2.22 -15.33
N SER A 30 3.22 1.89 -14.52
CA SER A 30 1.85 2.44 -14.71
C SER A 30 1.71 3.95 -14.46
N LEU A 31 2.74 4.58 -13.89
CA LEU A 31 2.86 6.02 -13.63
C LEU A 31 3.91 6.68 -14.52
N GLY A 32 4.45 5.97 -15.52
CA GLY A 32 5.46 6.48 -16.45
C GLY A 32 6.89 6.54 -15.88
N LEU A 33 7.17 5.80 -14.80
CA LEU A 33 8.48 5.70 -14.19
C LEU A 33 9.09 4.31 -14.42
N GLU A 34 10.14 4.24 -15.23
CA GLU A 34 10.85 2.99 -15.52
C GLU A 34 12.00 2.77 -14.54
N ILE A 35 11.84 1.81 -13.62
CA ILE A 35 12.88 1.39 -12.67
C ILE A 35 12.89 -0.13 -12.59
N SER A 36 14.06 -0.74 -12.81
CA SER A 36 14.27 -2.19 -12.71
C SER A 36 14.00 -2.71 -11.29
N GLN A 37 13.47 -3.93 -11.18
CA GLN A 37 13.20 -4.58 -9.89
C GLN A 37 14.47 -4.74 -9.04
N GLU A 38 15.62 -5.01 -9.66
CA GLU A 38 16.91 -5.20 -9.00
C GLU A 38 17.33 -3.93 -8.26
N ARG A 39 17.29 -2.79 -8.96
CA ARG A 39 17.56 -1.47 -8.36
C ARG A 39 16.59 -1.14 -7.23
N ILE A 40 15.29 -1.39 -7.42
CA ILE A 40 14.30 -1.20 -6.36
C ILE A 40 14.67 -2.06 -5.15
N TRP A 41 14.98 -3.34 -5.38
CA TRP A 41 15.33 -4.30 -4.34
C TRP A 41 16.58 -3.90 -3.55
N GLU A 42 17.62 -3.41 -4.21
CA GLU A 42 18.83 -2.89 -3.55
C GLU A 42 18.52 -1.77 -2.55
N GLU A 43 17.53 -0.94 -2.86
CA GLU A 43 17.13 0.23 -2.06
C GLU A 43 16.13 -0.12 -0.95
N ILE A 44 15.23 -1.11 -1.16
CA ILE A 44 14.17 -1.48 -0.20
C ILE A 44 14.46 -2.73 0.64
N ARG A 45 15.48 -3.52 0.30
CA ARG A 45 15.82 -4.70 1.10
C ARG A 45 16.29 -4.28 2.51
N PRO A 46 15.90 -5.01 3.57
CA PRO A 46 16.42 -4.76 4.91
C PRO A 46 17.96 -4.79 4.94
N ARG A 47 18.60 -3.81 5.58
CA ARG A 47 20.07 -3.69 5.67
C ARG A 47 20.71 -4.57 6.76
N ALA A 48 19.91 -5.16 7.65
CA ALA A 48 20.39 -5.98 8.77
C ALA A 48 19.67 -7.32 8.83
N CYS A 49 20.40 -8.36 9.23
CA CYS A 49 19.97 -9.74 9.46
C CYS A 49 18.92 -9.87 10.58
N SER A 50 17.77 -9.21 10.47
CA SER A 50 16.57 -9.66 11.18
C SER A 50 15.97 -10.81 10.39
N VAL A 51 15.57 -11.87 11.10
CA VAL A 51 15.24 -13.23 10.63
C VAL A 51 14.14 -13.33 9.55
N ALA A 52 13.61 -12.21 9.05
CA ALA A 52 12.73 -12.14 7.89
C ALA A 52 13.29 -11.14 6.86
N TRP A 53 13.82 -11.67 5.76
CA TRP A 53 14.29 -10.92 4.58
C TRP A 53 13.12 -10.39 3.72
N SER A 54 12.08 -9.80 4.34
CA SER A 54 10.92 -9.25 3.63
C SER A 54 10.92 -7.73 3.66
N ALA A 55 10.59 -7.11 2.51
CA ALA A 55 10.37 -5.67 2.46
C ALA A 55 9.14 -5.30 3.30
N ARG A 56 9.24 -4.25 4.12
CA ARG A 56 8.11 -3.71 4.87
C ARG A 56 7.32 -2.73 4.00
N SER A 57 6.01 -2.62 4.21
CA SER A 57 5.15 -1.67 3.50
C SER A 57 5.67 -0.22 3.60
N SER A 58 6.24 0.17 4.76
CA SER A 58 6.89 1.47 4.98
C SER A 58 8.06 1.72 4.03
N LEU A 59 8.89 0.70 3.75
CA LEU A 59 10.00 0.84 2.80
C LEU A 59 9.51 1.05 1.36
N LEU A 60 8.40 0.43 0.98
CA LEU A 60 7.77 0.66 -0.33
C LEU A 60 7.29 2.10 -0.46
N ALA A 61 6.58 2.61 0.56
CA ALA A 61 6.10 3.99 0.57
C ALA A 61 7.26 5.00 0.61
N ARG A 62 8.28 4.77 1.44
CA ARG A 62 9.48 5.61 1.50
C ARG A 62 10.19 5.66 0.15
N HIS A 63 10.31 4.52 -0.52
CA HIS A 63 10.90 4.47 -1.85
C HIS A 63 10.10 5.33 -2.84
N ALA A 64 8.76 5.24 -2.84
CA ALA A 64 7.90 6.05 -3.69
C ALA A 64 8.00 7.56 -3.39
N LEU A 65 8.00 7.95 -2.10
CA LEU A 65 8.21 9.33 -1.67
C LEU A 65 9.57 9.87 -2.16
N GLY A 66 10.63 9.07 -2.07
CA GLY A 66 11.96 9.41 -2.57
C GLY A 66 12.04 9.59 -4.09
N ARG A 67 11.03 9.15 -4.84
CA ARG A 67 10.88 9.37 -6.29
C ARG A 67 9.96 10.55 -6.63
N GLY A 68 9.57 11.35 -5.65
CA GLY A 68 8.67 12.49 -5.86
C GLY A 68 7.21 12.10 -6.11
N LEU A 69 6.82 10.86 -5.78
CA LEU A 69 5.43 10.43 -5.80
C LEU A 69 4.74 10.74 -4.47
N SER A 70 3.40 10.76 -4.47
CA SER A 70 2.63 10.68 -3.22
C SER A 70 2.49 9.23 -2.80
N ALA A 71 2.81 8.91 -1.54
CA ALA A 71 2.61 7.56 -1.02
C ALA A 71 2.27 7.52 0.48
N ALA A 72 1.34 6.63 0.82
CA ALA A 72 0.91 6.38 2.20
C ALA A 72 0.75 4.88 2.45
N VAL A 73 1.05 4.46 3.69
CA VAL A 73 0.77 3.10 4.17
C VAL A 73 -0.36 3.18 5.18
N ILE A 74 -1.48 2.51 4.90
CA ILE A 74 -2.64 2.56 5.79
C ILE A 74 -3.10 1.16 6.16
N GLN A 75 -3.57 0.99 7.39
CA GLN A 75 -4.47 -0.09 7.75
C GLN A 75 -5.90 0.43 7.58
N ALA A 76 -6.63 -0.13 6.62
CA ALA A 76 -8.01 0.29 6.37
C ALA A 76 -8.91 -0.06 7.56
N SER A 77 -9.85 0.82 7.90
CA SER A 77 -10.97 0.52 8.80
C SER A 77 -12.15 -0.07 8.02
N GLN A 78 -12.27 0.32 6.75
CA GLN A 78 -13.28 -0.14 5.81
C GLN A 78 -12.58 -0.60 4.52
N PRO A 79 -12.08 -1.85 4.45
CA PRO A 79 -11.13 -2.27 3.41
C PRO A 79 -11.67 -2.16 1.99
N TRP A 80 -12.90 -2.64 1.74
CA TRP A 80 -13.47 -2.59 0.39
C TRP A 80 -13.79 -1.15 -0.06
N PRO A 81 -14.45 -0.29 0.76
CA PRO A 81 -14.57 1.13 0.45
C PRO A 81 -13.23 1.84 0.23
N ALA A 82 -12.17 1.51 0.99
CA ALA A 82 -10.84 2.07 0.78
C ALA A 82 -10.28 1.72 -0.60
N LEU A 83 -10.42 0.46 -1.05
CA LEU A 83 -10.03 0.05 -2.40
C LEU A 83 -10.85 0.78 -3.46
N GLN A 84 -12.17 0.92 -3.26
CA GLN A 84 -13.05 1.64 -4.19
C GLN A 84 -12.64 3.11 -4.33
N SER A 85 -12.36 3.78 -3.21
CA SER A 85 -11.90 5.17 -3.20
C SER A 85 -10.57 5.33 -3.94
N CYS A 86 -9.61 4.46 -3.67
CA CYS A 86 -8.32 4.46 -4.36
C CYS A 86 -8.49 4.25 -5.87
N TRP A 87 -9.24 3.21 -6.26
CA TRP A 87 -9.45 2.85 -7.66
C TRP A 87 -10.15 3.96 -8.44
N ALA A 88 -11.24 4.51 -7.90
CA ALA A 88 -11.98 5.61 -8.52
C ALA A 88 -11.12 6.87 -8.72
N SER A 89 -10.16 7.09 -7.83
CA SER A 89 -9.25 8.24 -7.84
C SER A 89 -7.98 8.03 -8.65
N GLY A 90 -7.83 6.90 -9.36
CA GLY A 90 -6.62 6.62 -10.12
C GLY A 90 -5.40 6.33 -9.26
N ILE A 91 -5.56 5.95 -7.99
CA ILE A 91 -4.47 5.61 -7.08
C ILE A 91 -4.07 4.16 -7.30
N ARG A 92 -2.76 3.90 -7.39
CA ARG A 92 -2.20 2.56 -7.47
C ARG A 92 -2.10 1.97 -6.07
N VAL A 93 -2.53 0.73 -5.92
CA VAL A 93 -2.61 0.06 -4.62
C VAL A 93 -1.77 -1.20 -4.65
N ILE A 94 -0.83 -1.30 -3.71
CA ILE A 94 -0.11 -2.52 -3.37
C ILE A 94 -0.72 -3.08 -2.09
N LEU A 95 -1.18 -4.33 -2.13
CA LEU A 95 -1.79 -5.02 -0.99
C LEU A 95 -0.74 -5.83 -0.26
N ASN A 96 -0.70 -5.76 1.07
CA ASN A 96 0.00 -6.74 1.90
C ASN A 96 -1.03 -7.74 2.44
N HIS A 97 -1.05 -8.94 1.88
CA HIS A 97 -2.00 -10.00 2.22
C HIS A 97 -1.28 -11.34 2.38
N ARG A 98 -1.99 -12.37 2.86
CA ARG A 98 -1.41 -13.70 2.98
C ARG A 98 -1.27 -14.34 1.60
N LEU A 99 -0.19 -15.11 1.40
CA LEU A 99 0.06 -15.80 0.13
C LEU A 99 -1.06 -16.80 -0.22
N ARG A 100 -1.60 -17.51 0.79
CA ARG A 100 -2.69 -18.49 0.68
C ARG A 100 -3.56 -18.47 1.94
N PRO A 101 -4.80 -18.99 1.90
CA PRO A 101 -5.74 -18.97 3.03
C PRO A 101 -5.26 -19.61 4.33
N ASP A 102 -4.29 -20.51 4.27
CA ASP A 102 -3.73 -21.20 5.46
C ASP A 102 -2.26 -20.84 5.72
N SER A 103 -1.72 -19.86 4.99
CA SER A 103 -0.33 -19.45 5.13
C SER A 103 -0.20 -18.21 6.02
N PRO A 104 0.76 -18.19 6.98
CA PRO A 104 1.10 -16.98 7.73
C PRO A 104 1.98 -16.02 6.93
N LEU A 105 2.49 -16.44 5.76
CA LEU A 105 3.44 -15.67 4.97
C LEU A 105 2.77 -14.47 4.31
N GLY A 106 3.39 -13.31 4.47
CA GLY A 106 2.99 -12.06 3.85
C GLY A 106 3.47 -12.00 2.40
N HIS A 107 2.64 -11.40 1.56
CA HIS A 107 2.86 -11.29 0.13
C HIS A 107 2.35 -9.94 -0.38
N PHE A 108 3.05 -9.40 -1.37
CA PHE A 108 2.63 -8.20 -2.06
C PHE A 108 2.03 -8.53 -3.43
N SER A 109 0.86 -7.97 -3.70
CA SER A 109 0.25 -7.95 -5.03
C SER A 109 -0.27 -6.55 -5.35
N VAL A 110 -0.50 -6.30 -6.64
CA VAL A 110 -0.97 -5.00 -7.12
C VAL A 110 -2.42 -5.10 -7.55
N LEU A 111 -3.26 -4.17 -7.09
CA LEU A 111 -4.65 -4.05 -7.55
C LEU A 111 -4.66 -3.56 -9.00
N ALA A 112 -5.02 -4.45 -9.92
CA ALA A 112 -5.06 -4.22 -11.37
C ALA A 112 -6.48 -3.97 -11.90
N GLY A 113 -7.50 -4.24 -11.09
CA GLY A 113 -8.91 -4.04 -11.45
C GLY A 113 -9.81 -4.16 -10.24
N LEU A 114 -10.91 -3.41 -10.24
CA LEU A 114 -11.91 -3.47 -9.18
C LEU A 114 -13.31 -3.36 -9.76
N ALA A 115 -14.15 -4.36 -9.45
CA ALA A 115 -15.58 -4.39 -9.72
C ALA A 115 -16.37 -4.27 -8.40
N SER A 116 -17.69 -4.38 -8.46
CA SER A 116 -18.55 -4.34 -7.26
C SER A 116 -18.31 -5.52 -6.31
N ASP A 117 -17.98 -6.70 -6.85
CA ASP A 117 -17.94 -7.98 -6.16
C ASP A 117 -16.59 -8.71 -6.24
N ALA A 118 -15.64 -8.17 -7.00
CA ALA A 118 -14.36 -8.83 -7.26
C ALA A 118 -13.23 -7.85 -7.53
N ALA A 119 -12.01 -8.29 -7.26
CA ALA A 119 -10.78 -7.59 -7.56
C ALA A 119 -9.93 -8.42 -8.54
N LEU A 120 -9.18 -7.75 -9.39
CA LEU A 120 -8.12 -8.34 -10.21
C LEU A 120 -6.77 -7.94 -9.62
N LEU A 121 -5.91 -8.92 -9.34
CA LEU A 121 -4.58 -8.69 -8.78
C LEU A 121 -3.50 -9.13 -9.77
N HIS A 122 -2.51 -8.27 -9.98
CA HIS A 122 -1.22 -8.69 -10.51
C HIS A 122 -0.38 -9.24 -9.37
N ASP A 123 -0.13 -10.55 -9.42
CA ASP A 123 0.62 -11.26 -8.38
C ASP A 123 2.01 -11.62 -8.92
N PRO A 124 3.09 -11.04 -8.35
CA PRO A 124 4.45 -11.28 -8.83
C PRO A 124 4.87 -12.75 -8.82
N GLN A 125 4.24 -13.58 -7.98
CA GLN A 125 4.53 -15.01 -7.86
C GLN A 125 3.56 -15.87 -8.67
N LEU A 126 2.26 -15.54 -8.62
CA LEU A 126 1.18 -16.37 -9.15
C LEU A 126 0.63 -15.95 -10.52
N GLY A 127 1.04 -14.78 -11.05
CA GLY A 127 0.69 -14.35 -12.41
C GLY A 127 -0.18 -13.10 -12.48
N PRO A 128 -0.46 -12.60 -13.70
CA PRO A 128 -1.28 -11.43 -13.92
C PRO A 128 -2.78 -11.67 -13.68
N SER A 129 -3.52 -10.59 -13.40
CA SER A 129 -4.99 -10.53 -13.49
C SER A 129 -5.73 -11.64 -12.73
N ARG A 130 -5.18 -12.08 -11.60
CA ARG A 130 -5.82 -13.06 -10.72
C ARG A 130 -7.10 -12.47 -10.18
N ARG A 131 -8.23 -13.06 -10.57
CA ARG A 131 -9.54 -12.67 -10.06
C ARG A 131 -9.78 -13.29 -8.69
N LEU A 132 -10.13 -12.46 -7.72
CA LEU A 132 -10.61 -12.87 -6.40
C LEU A 132 -11.97 -12.21 -6.16
N THR A 133 -12.90 -12.97 -5.59
CA THR A 133 -14.13 -12.37 -5.04
C THR A 133 -13.78 -11.45 -3.87
N ARG A 134 -14.68 -10.53 -3.56
CA ARG A 134 -14.58 -9.65 -2.39
C ARG A 134 -14.30 -10.45 -1.12
N ASP A 135 -15.03 -11.53 -0.89
CA ASP A 135 -14.90 -12.33 0.33
C ASP A 135 -13.56 -13.07 0.39
N GLU A 136 -13.09 -13.64 -0.71
CA GLU A 136 -11.78 -14.28 -0.78
C GLU A 136 -10.66 -13.29 -0.49
N LEU A 137 -10.72 -12.10 -1.10
CA LEU A 137 -9.72 -11.06 -0.85
C LEU A 137 -9.73 -10.64 0.62
N LEU A 138 -10.90 -10.33 1.18
CA LEU A 138 -11.01 -9.88 2.57
C LEU A 138 -10.52 -10.95 3.56
N ARG A 139 -10.74 -12.25 3.28
CA ARG A 139 -10.21 -13.35 4.10
C ARG A 139 -8.68 -13.48 3.99
N LEU A 140 -8.11 -13.34 2.79
CA LEU A 140 -6.66 -13.34 2.60
C LEU A 140 -5.98 -12.13 3.24
N TRP A 141 -6.73 -11.04 3.40
CA TRP A 141 -6.23 -9.79 3.96
C TRP A 141 -6.40 -9.69 5.48
N LEU A 142 -6.86 -10.75 6.14
CA LEU A 142 -6.87 -10.89 7.60
C LEU A 142 -5.74 -11.81 8.05
N PRO A 143 -5.13 -11.60 9.23
CA PRO A 143 -4.15 -12.53 9.79
C PRO A 143 -4.80 -13.87 10.20
N THR A 144 -4.05 -14.97 10.19
CA THR A 144 -4.54 -16.31 10.59
C THR A 144 -4.24 -16.70 12.03
N ALA A 145 -3.09 -16.28 12.57
CA ALA A 145 -2.61 -16.65 13.90
C ALA A 145 -1.54 -15.65 14.38
N SER A 146 -0.97 -15.89 15.56
CA SER A 146 0.04 -15.02 16.19
C SER A 146 1.37 -14.93 15.42
N ASP A 147 1.65 -15.85 14.50
CA ASP A 147 2.85 -15.88 13.65
C ASP A 147 2.64 -15.26 12.26
N SER A 148 1.46 -14.66 12.01
CA SER A 148 1.15 -13.98 10.75
C SER A 148 2.13 -12.84 10.46
N GLU A 149 2.76 -12.86 9.28
CA GLU A 149 3.65 -11.78 8.81
C GLU A 149 2.86 -10.51 8.41
N ILE A 150 1.52 -10.57 8.37
CA ILE A 150 0.67 -9.42 8.07
C ILE A 150 -0.13 -8.97 9.31
N ALA A 151 -0.29 -7.66 9.47
CA ALA A 151 -1.17 -7.05 10.47
C ALA A 151 -2.67 -7.04 10.04
N GLY A 152 -2.93 -7.38 8.78
CA GLY A 152 -4.25 -7.37 8.15
C GLY A 152 -4.68 -6.00 7.62
N GLN A 153 -5.39 -5.98 6.50
CA GLN A 153 -5.99 -4.78 5.89
C GLN A 153 -5.01 -3.64 5.60
N VAL A 154 -3.71 -3.96 5.48
CA VAL A 154 -2.65 -2.99 5.16
C VAL A 154 -2.49 -2.88 3.65
N LEU A 155 -2.48 -1.65 3.14
CA LEU A 155 -2.13 -1.32 1.76
C LEU A 155 -1.10 -0.19 1.70
N VAL A 156 -0.39 -0.13 0.57
CA VAL A 156 0.40 1.02 0.14
C VAL A 156 -0.34 1.69 -1.01
N ALA A 157 -0.74 2.94 -0.81
CA ALA A 157 -1.38 3.79 -1.82
C ALA A 157 -0.32 4.69 -2.46
N ILE A 158 -0.24 4.70 -3.79
CA ILE A 158 0.77 5.46 -4.55
C ILE A 158 0.08 6.20 -5.70
N ALA A 159 0.44 7.47 -5.89
CA ALA A 159 -0.05 8.29 -7.00
C ALA A 159 1.03 9.26 -7.48
N LEU A 160 0.85 9.80 -8.69
CA LEU A 160 1.58 11.00 -9.09
C LEU A 160 1.35 12.09 -8.04
N CYS A 161 2.37 12.92 -7.81
CA CYS A 161 2.22 14.07 -6.92
C CYS A 161 1.13 14.99 -7.49
N GLY A 162 0.06 15.18 -6.72
CA GLY A 162 -1.06 16.05 -7.06
C GLY A 162 -1.26 17.13 -5.99
N ASP A 163 -1.86 18.24 -6.40
CA ASP A 163 -1.83 19.50 -5.65
C ASP A 163 -2.95 19.70 -4.62
N ALA A 164 -2.57 20.54 -3.66
CA ALA A 164 -3.26 21.19 -2.55
C ALA A 164 -3.75 20.33 -1.36
N PRO A 165 -3.50 20.78 -0.11
CA PRO A 165 -4.18 20.27 1.08
C PRO A 165 -5.68 20.29 0.85
N GLN A 166 -6.29 19.12 0.93
CA GLN A 166 -7.73 19.02 0.76
C GLN A 166 -8.43 19.19 2.10
N ARG A 167 -9.57 19.85 2.05
CA ARG A 167 -10.56 19.78 3.12
C ARG A 167 -11.45 18.57 2.84
N CYS A 168 -11.80 17.83 3.88
CA CYS A 168 -12.79 16.77 3.75
C CYS A 168 -14.10 17.34 3.17
N ALA A 169 -14.65 16.69 2.14
CA ALA A 169 -15.92 17.12 1.54
C ALA A 169 -17.12 16.98 2.49
N ALA A 170 -17.03 16.11 3.49
CA ALA A 170 -18.12 15.83 4.43
C ALA A 170 -18.09 16.72 5.69
N CYS A 171 -16.92 16.91 6.30
CA CYS A 171 -16.80 17.64 7.58
C CYS A 171 -15.89 18.87 7.51
N HIS A 172 -15.33 19.20 6.34
CA HIS A 172 -14.44 20.35 6.10
C HIS A 172 -13.15 20.41 6.90
N ALA A 173 -12.83 19.35 7.68
CA ALA A 173 -11.55 19.18 8.35
C ALA A 173 -10.40 19.33 7.33
N GLY A 174 -9.44 20.18 7.66
CA GLY A 174 -8.22 20.33 6.85
C GLY A 174 -7.29 19.16 7.08
N VAL A 175 -6.70 18.63 6.01
CA VAL A 175 -5.62 17.65 6.16
C VAL A 175 -4.28 18.39 6.23
N PRO A 176 -3.44 18.14 7.26
CA PRO A 176 -2.15 18.80 7.37
C PRO A 176 -1.26 18.51 6.15
N ALA A 177 -0.46 19.49 5.75
CA ALA A 177 0.44 19.33 4.61
C ALA A 177 1.55 18.30 4.90
N MET A 178 2.00 18.26 6.14
CA MET A 178 3.04 17.37 6.67
C MET A 178 2.63 16.93 8.08
N ILE A 179 2.99 15.71 8.46
CA ILE A 179 2.85 15.19 9.82
C ILE A 179 4.22 14.80 10.33
N GLU A 180 4.51 15.12 11.58
CA GLU A 180 5.71 14.65 12.28
C GLU A 180 5.45 13.29 12.93
N CYS A 181 6.33 12.32 12.69
CA CYS A 181 6.22 11.03 13.34
C CYS A 181 6.67 11.10 14.82
N PRO A 182 5.83 10.74 15.81
CA PRO A 182 6.22 10.72 17.22
C PRO A 182 7.31 9.66 17.54
N GLY A 183 7.52 8.68 16.66
CA GLY A 183 8.52 7.63 16.87
C GLY A 183 9.92 7.96 16.34
N CYS A 184 10.04 8.83 15.33
CA CYS A 184 11.34 9.12 14.69
C CYS A 184 11.54 10.60 14.29
N SER A 185 10.60 11.48 14.63
CA SER A 185 10.57 12.91 14.30
C SER A 185 10.69 13.25 12.82
N SER A 186 10.62 12.25 11.92
CA SER A 186 10.63 12.50 10.49
C SER A 186 9.27 13.04 10.05
N ALA A 187 9.30 14.14 9.30
CA ALA A 187 8.10 14.71 8.69
C ALA A 187 7.78 14.03 7.35
N PHE A 188 6.51 13.74 7.09
CA PHE A 188 6.05 13.20 5.80
C PHE A 188 4.64 13.69 5.44
N PRO A 189 4.31 13.77 4.13
CA PRO A 189 2.98 14.17 3.70
C PRO A 189 1.97 13.01 3.86
N PRO A 190 0.80 13.22 4.48
CA PRO A 190 -0.30 12.24 4.47
C PRO A 190 -1.01 12.24 3.11
N ARG A 191 -0.38 11.66 2.08
CA ARG A 191 -0.92 11.62 0.72
C ARG A 191 -0.70 10.25 0.08
N PRO A 192 -1.57 9.80 -0.85
CA PRO A 192 -2.65 10.55 -1.50
C PRO A 192 -3.93 10.67 -0.64
N PHE A 193 -4.55 11.86 -0.65
CA PHE A 193 -5.72 12.14 0.21
C PHE A 193 -6.91 11.23 -0.05
N ALA A 194 -7.19 10.87 -1.30
CA ALA A 194 -8.32 10.00 -1.60
C ALA A 194 -8.15 8.55 -1.07
N ALA A 195 -6.93 8.12 -0.74
CA ALA A 195 -6.73 6.87 -0.02
C ALA A 195 -7.03 7.00 1.49
N LEU A 196 -6.79 8.18 2.07
CA LEU A 196 -7.05 8.46 3.48
C LEU A 196 -8.53 8.82 3.72
N GLY A 197 -9.17 9.49 2.76
CA GLY A 197 -10.45 10.13 2.98
C GLY A 197 -10.29 11.26 4.01
N CYS A 198 -10.94 11.14 5.17
CA CYS A 198 -10.86 12.14 6.24
C CYS A 198 -9.83 11.79 7.33
N VAL A 199 -9.29 12.81 7.99
CA VAL A 199 -8.40 12.69 9.16
C VAL A 199 -9.15 12.77 10.49
N ALA A 200 -10.24 13.54 10.56
CA ALA A 200 -11.08 13.63 11.74
C ALA A 200 -11.61 12.23 12.13
N ALA A 201 -11.42 11.87 13.41
CA ALA A 201 -11.67 10.52 13.93
C ALA A 201 -13.14 10.08 13.86
N ASP A 202 -14.06 11.04 13.93
CA ASP A 202 -15.51 10.86 13.95
C ASP A 202 -16.16 10.98 12.55
N CYS A 203 -15.39 11.33 11.52
CA CYS A 203 -15.93 11.50 10.18
C CYS A 203 -16.11 10.15 9.47
N GLY A 204 -17.33 9.87 8.97
CA GLY A 204 -17.62 8.66 8.20
C GLY A 204 -16.82 8.50 6.89
N ALA A 205 -16.23 9.59 6.38
CA ALA A 205 -15.31 9.55 5.24
C ALA A 205 -13.89 9.08 5.62
N ARG A 206 -13.61 8.78 6.89
CA ARG A 206 -12.33 8.22 7.33
C ARG A 206 -12.27 6.72 7.04
N LEU A 207 -11.39 6.33 6.12
CA LEU A 207 -11.29 4.95 5.62
C LEU A 207 -10.17 4.12 6.27
N TRP A 208 -9.43 4.70 7.21
CA TRP A 208 -8.27 4.09 7.85
C TRP A 208 -8.35 4.10 9.38
N LYS A 209 -7.78 3.04 9.96
CA LYS A 209 -7.54 2.86 11.40
C LYS A 209 -6.16 3.37 11.81
N TYR A 210 -5.13 3.05 11.03
CA TYR A 210 -3.78 3.56 11.21
C TYR A 210 -3.17 4.09 9.92
N LEU A 211 -2.39 5.16 10.03
CA LEU A 211 -1.42 5.61 9.04
C LEU A 211 -0.03 5.24 9.56
N PHE A 212 0.76 4.48 8.81
CA PHE A 212 2.10 4.08 9.26
C PHE A 212 3.15 5.07 8.77
N CYS A 213 4.09 5.42 9.64
CA CYS A 213 5.23 6.24 9.27
C CYS A 213 6.09 5.52 8.21
N PRO A 214 6.39 6.13 7.05
CA PRO A 214 7.22 5.51 6.02
C PRO A 214 8.69 5.31 6.46
N TYR A 215 9.14 6.00 7.51
CA TYR A 215 10.54 5.96 7.95
C TYR A 215 10.82 4.95 9.07
N CYS A 216 9.87 4.76 10.00
CA CYS A 216 10.06 3.88 11.16
C CYS A 216 8.93 2.86 11.39
N ASP A 217 7.90 2.84 10.53
CA ASP A 217 6.78 1.89 10.59
C ASP A 217 5.87 2.04 11.83
N VAL A 218 6.05 3.10 12.62
CA VAL A 218 5.18 3.38 13.78
C VAL A 218 3.76 3.72 13.29
N PRO A 219 2.71 3.07 13.85
CA PRO A 219 1.32 3.37 13.51
C PRO A 219 0.83 4.65 14.20
N LEU A 220 0.23 5.54 13.43
CA LEU A 220 -0.44 6.76 13.90
C LEU A 220 -1.95 6.54 13.90
N ARG A 221 -2.61 6.82 15.03
CA ARG A 221 -4.08 6.77 15.15
C ARG A 221 -4.72 8.11 14.86
N GLU A 222 -4.01 9.19 15.09
CA GLU A 222 -4.51 10.55 14.94
C GLU A 222 -3.41 11.35 14.26
N ILE A 223 -3.84 12.31 13.43
CA ILE A 223 -2.95 13.21 12.72
C ILE A 223 -3.59 14.59 12.85
N GLU A 224 -2.92 15.44 13.60
CA GLU A 224 -3.31 16.84 13.89
C GLU A 224 -2.49 17.80 13.01
#